data_AF-A0ABD6WKA4-F1
#
_entry.id   AF-A0ABD6WKA4-F1
#
_cell.length_a   1.000
_cell.length_b   1.000
_cell.length_c   1.000
_cell.angle_alpha   90.00
_cell.angle_beta   90.00
_cell.angle_gamma   90.00
#
_symmetry.space_group_name_H-M   'P 1'
#
loop_
_entity.id
_entity.type
_entity.pdbx_description
1 polymer ?
#
loop_
_entity_poly.entity_id
_entity_poly.type
_entity_poly.pdbx_seq_one_letter_code
_entity_poly.pdbx_strand_id
1 'polypeptide(L)'
;MTHLDPDELALLALGEHSSDAEQAHLRDCPDCARQLVELGHAAGLGRASRAVELEAPPAMVWDRIREELALGDLGPGALPVGERGEIGARHHRGGVVAPRGLPPGSARG
;
A
#
# COMPACT_ATOMS: atom_id res chain seq x y z
N MET A 1 0.64 -12.48 26.54
CA MET A 1 -0.14 -12.40 25.29
C MET A 1 0.76 -11.78 24.24
N THR A 2 0.62 -12.19 22.97
CA THR A 2 1.39 -11.64 21.85
C THR A 2 0.82 -10.27 21.46
N HIS A 3 1.67 -9.35 21.00
CA HIS A 3 1.26 -8.07 20.42
C HIS A 3 0.40 -8.28 19.16
N LEU A 4 -0.38 -7.26 18.79
CA LEU A 4 -1.04 -7.22 17.49
C LEU A 4 -0.02 -7.30 16.35
N ASP A 5 -0.45 -7.82 15.20
CA ASP A 5 0.38 -7.83 14.01
C ASP A 5 0.70 -6.39 13.60
N PRO A 6 1.97 -6.05 13.26
CA PRO A 6 2.33 -4.71 12.81
C PRO A 6 1.50 -4.21 11.61
N ASP A 7 1.12 -5.10 10.69
CA ASP A 7 0.30 -4.75 9.53
C ASP A 7 -1.15 -4.43 9.94
N GLU A 8 -1.71 -5.14 10.93
CA GLU A 8 -3.02 -4.81 11.50
C GLU A 8 -3.00 -3.44 12.19
N LEU A 9 -1.97 -3.14 12.99
CA LEU A 9 -1.77 -1.83 13.60
C LEU A 9 -1.65 -0.71 12.56
N ALA A 10 -0.99 -0.96 11.43
CA ALA A 10 -0.89 -0.01 10.33
C ALA A 10 -2.25 0.24 9.66
N LEU A 11 -3.07 -0.79 9.45
CA LEU A 11 -4.42 -0.65 8.92
C LEU A 11 -5.32 0.17 9.85
N LEU A 12 -5.27 -0.10 11.16
CA LEU A 12 -5.98 0.70 12.16
C LEU A 12 -5.54 2.18 12.13
N ALA A 13 -4.23 2.45 12.00
CA ALA A 13 -3.71 3.81 11.88
C ALA A 13 -4.16 4.54 10.60
N LEU A 14 -4.37 3.79 9.51
CA LEU A 14 -4.92 4.33 8.26
C LEU A 14 -6.42 4.61 8.34
N GLY A 15 -7.11 4.12 9.38
CA GLY A 15 -8.51 4.37 9.68
C GLY A 15 -9.43 3.17 9.44
N GLU A 16 -8.89 1.96 9.31
CA GLU A 16 -9.72 0.75 9.24
C GLU A 16 -10.39 0.44 10.58
N HIS A 17 -11.49 -0.31 10.49
CA HIS A 17 -12.31 -0.64 11.66
C HIS A 17 -11.59 -1.65 12.56
N SER A 18 -11.52 -1.35 13.85
CA SER A 18 -11.06 -2.29 14.88
C SER A 18 -12.20 -3.14 15.42
N SER A 19 -11.95 -4.43 15.61
CA SER A 19 -12.77 -5.33 16.42
C SER A 19 -12.71 -4.99 17.91
N ASP A 20 -13.67 -5.52 18.68
CA ASP A 20 -13.71 -5.35 20.14
C ASP A 20 -12.48 -5.95 20.83
N ALA A 21 -11.92 -7.04 20.28
CA ALA A 21 -10.73 -7.69 20.82
C ALA A 21 -9.47 -6.83 20.64
N GLU A 22 -9.31 -6.19 19.48
CA GLU A 22 -8.22 -5.24 19.23
C GLU A 22 -8.35 -4.02 20.14
N GLN A 23 -9.56 -3.49 20.30
CA GLN A 23 -9.81 -2.36 21.21
C GLN A 23 -9.53 -2.73 22.67
N ALA A 24 -9.86 -3.94 23.11
CA ALA A 24 -9.48 -4.42 24.43
C ALA A 24 -7.96 -4.52 24.58
N HIS A 25 -7.27 -5.09 23.59
CA HIS A 25 -5.82 -5.19 23.60
C HIS A 25 -5.13 -3.82 23.64
N LEU A 26 -5.60 -2.84 22.85
CA LEU A 26 -5.04 -1.49 22.80
C LEU A 26 -5.22 -0.73 24.12
N ARG A 27 -6.25 -1.06 24.92
CA ARG A 27 -6.42 -0.49 26.28
C ARG A 27 -5.43 -1.09 27.28
N ASP A 28 -5.07 -2.35 27.10
CA ASP A 28 -4.26 -3.11 28.06
C ASP A 28 -2.75 -3.13 27.71
N CYS A 29 -2.40 -2.88 26.45
CA CYS A 29 -1.02 -2.94 25.96
C CYS A 29 -0.45 -1.54 25.59
N PRO A 30 0.40 -0.94 26.44
CA PRO A 30 0.94 0.40 26.18
C PRO A 30 1.85 0.47 24.96
N ASP A 31 2.55 -0.62 24.61
CA ASP A 31 3.43 -0.66 23.43
C ASP A 31 2.64 -0.61 22.12
N CYS A 32 1.55 -1.38 22.02
CA CYS A 32 0.67 -1.34 20.86
C CYS A 32 -0.06 0.01 20.76
N ALA A 33 -0.51 0.57 21.89
CA ALA A 33 -1.11 1.91 21.91
C ALA A 33 -0.13 2.99 21.43
N ARG A 34 1.13 2.94 21.89
CA ARG A 34 2.18 3.85 21.45
C ARG A 34 2.46 3.72 19.95
N GLN A 35 2.62 2.49 19.44
CA GLN A 35 2.81 2.26 18.00
C GLN A 35 1.65 2.78 17.17
N LEU A 36 0.40 2.57 17.61
CA LEU A 36 -0.78 3.09 16.92
C LEU A 36 -0.77 4.62 16.82
N VAL A 37 -0.35 5.32 17.88
CA VAL A 37 -0.18 6.78 17.87
C VAL A 37 0.91 7.22 16.88
N GLU A 38 2.07 6.55 16.89
CA GLU A 38 3.19 6.85 15.98
C GLU A 38 2.78 6.67 14.51
N LEU A 39 2.14 5.54 14.19
CA LEU A 39 1.62 5.26 12.85
C LEU A 39 0.50 6.23 12.46
N GLY A 40 -0.40 6.55 13.38
CA GLY A 40 -1.48 7.50 13.17
C GLY A 40 -0.97 8.91 12.85
N HIS A 41 0.14 9.32 13.46
CA HIS A 41 0.82 10.58 13.14
C HIS A 41 1.37 10.57 11.70
N ALA A 42 2.05 9.50 11.29
CA ALA A 42 2.55 9.35 9.92
C ALA A 42 1.41 9.37 8.88
N ALA A 43 0.31 8.65 9.15
CA ALA A 43 -0.89 8.68 8.31
C ALA A 43 -1.51 10.09 8.25
N GLY A 44 -1.51 10.82 9.37
CA GLY A 44 -1.91 12.23 9.45
C GLY A 44 -1.07 13.12 8.53
N LEU A 45 0.25 12.99 8.56
CA LEU A 45 1.16 13.74 7.68
C LEU A 45 0.90 13.43 6.20
N GLY A 46 0.72 12.16 5.84
CA GLY A 46 0.40 11.76 4.46
C GLY A 46 -0.96 12.27 3.97
N ARG A 47 -1.94 12.47 4.86
CA ARG A 47 -3.19 13.14 4.51
C ARG A 47 -3.00 14.65 4.37
N ALA A 48 -2.25 15.29 5.27
CA ALA A 48 -1.97 16.71 5.22
C ALA A 48 -1.18 17.13 3.97
N SER A 49 -0.33 16.24 3.45
CA SER A 49 0.44 16.52 2.23
C SER A 49 -0.42 16.68 0.97
N ARG A 50 -1.71 16.27 1.00
CA ARG A 50 -2.64 16.48 -0.12
C ARG A 50 -2.94 17.95 -0.39
N ALA A 51 -2.73 18.82 0.60
CA ALA A 51 -2.90 20.26 0.44
C ALA A 51 -1.66 20.96 -0.16
N VAL A 52 -0.58 20.21 -0.39
CA VAL A 52 0.65 20.74 -0.99
C VAL A 52 0.47 20.80 -2.51
N GLU A 53 0.86 21.93 -3.09
CA GLU A 53 0.89 22.09 -4.55
C GLU A 53 1.94 21.14 -5.13
N LEU A 54 1.55 20.33 -6.10
CA LEU A 54 2.44 19.38 -6.78
C LEU A 54 2.97 19.98 -8.07
N GLU A 55 4.25 19.79 -8.33
CA GLU A 55 4.82 20.13 -9.63
C GLU A 55 4.28 19.19 -10.70
N ALA A 56 3.81 19.76 -11.81
CA ALA A 56 3.40 18.97 -12.96
C ALA A 56 4.64 18.31 -13.60
N PRO A 57 4.66 16.98 -13.75
CA PRO A 57 5.77 16.31 -14.42
C PRO A 57 5.82 16.73 -15.91
N PRO A 58 7.01 16.83 -16.52
CA PRO A 58 7.15 17.09 -17.95
C PRO A 58 6.40 16.05 -18.79
N ALA A 59 5.75 16.47 -19.88
CA ALA A 59 4.93 15.59 -20.72
C ALA A 59 5.66 14.31 -21.18
N MET A 60 6.95 14.44 -21.50
CA MET A 60 7.81 13.32 -21.92
C MET A 60 7.91 12.18 -20.90
N VAL A 61 7.69 12.44 -19.61
CA VAL A 61 7.68 11.39 -18.57
C VAL A 61 6.49 10.47 -18.77
N TRP A 62 5.31 11.05 -19.00
CA TRP A 62 4.10 10.26 -19.26
C TRP A 62 4.16 9.54 -20.60
N ASP A 63 4.71 10.16 -21.64
CA ASP A 63 4.89 9.52 -22.94
C ASP A 63 5.76 8.25 -22.81
N ARG A 64 6.89 8.35 -22.10
CA ARG A 64 7.76 7.19 -21.85
C ARG A 64 7.12 6.10 -21.01
N ILE A 65 6.35 6.46 -19.96
CA ILE A 65 5.61 5.47 -19.16
C ILE A 65 4.60 4.72 -20.04
N ARG A 66 3.91 5.43 -20.95
CA ARG A 66 2.97 4.78 -21.88
C ARG A 66 3.68 3.81 -22.81
N GLU A 67 4.82 4.22 -23.38
CA GLU A 67 5.64 3.36 -24.23
C GLU A 67 6.16 2.12 -23.49
N GLU A 68 6.72 2.30 -22.28
CA GLU A 68 7.30 1.21 -21.47
C GLU A 68 6.24 0.18 -21.04
N LEU A 69 5.06 0.65 -20.64
CA LEU A 69 3.96 -0.21 -20.22
C LEU A 69 3.10 -0.72 -21.39
N ALA A 70 3.44 -0.35 -22.63
CA ALA A 70 2.63 -0.60 -23.83
C ALA A 70 1.16 -0.17 -23.65
N LEU A 71 0.94 0.89 -22.87
CA LEU A 71 -0.36 1.54 -22.74
C LEU A 71 -0.55 2.35 -24.02
N GLY A 72 -1.32 1.81 -24.96
CA GLY A 72 -1.70 2.54 -26.17
C GLY A 72 -2.32 3.90 -25.84
N ASP A 73 -2.54 4.74 -26.85
CA ASP A 73 -3.12 6.07 -26.63
C ASP A 73 -4.57 5.96 -26.13
N LEU A 74 -4.72 6.00 -24.82
CA LEU A 74 -6.00 6.15 -24.15
C LEU A 74 -6.33 7.64 -24.22
N GLY A 75 -7.08 8.03 -25.26
CA GLY A 75 -7.55 9.40 -25.40
C GLY A 75 -8.24 9.91 -24.11
N PRO A 76 -8.36 11.23 -23.93
CA PRO A 76 -8.95 11.81 -22.73
C PRO A 76 -10.35 11.23 -22.44
N GLY A 77 -10.51 10.52 -21.33
CA GLY A 77 -11.80 9.96 -20.88
C GLY A 77 -12.00 8.45 -21.07
N ALA A 78 -11.00 7.69 -21.50
CA ALA A 78 -11.16 6.25 -21.80
C ALA A 78 -11.27 5.30 -20.58
N LEU A 79 -11.34 5.80 -19.34
CA LEU A 79 -11.61 4.92 -18.20
C LEU A 79 -13.11 4.63 -18.14
N PRO A 80 -13.57 3.37 -18.35
CA PRO A 80 -14.95 3.04 -18.02
C PRO A 80 -15.15 3.29 -16.52
N VAL A 81 -16.26 3.95 -16.16
CA VAL A 81 -16.70 4.01 -14.76
C VAL A 81 -17.00 2.58 -14.33
N GLY A 82 -16.01 1.92 -13.73
CA GLY A 82 -16.20 0.66 -13.05
C GLY A 82 -17.05 0.93 -11.82
N GLU A 83 -18.20 0.28 -11.72
CA GLU A 83 -18.95 0.22 -10.47
C GLU A 83 -17.97 -0.21 -9.37
N ARG A 84 -18.04 0.48 -8.22
CA ARG A 84 -17.12 0.31 -7.09
C ARG A 84 -17.31 -1.10 -6.52
N GLY A 85 -16.69 -2.09 -7.14
CA GLY A 85 -16.72 -3.48 -6.71
C GLY A 85 -16.10 -3.56 -5.33
N GLU A 86 -16.83 -4.17 -4.39
CA GLU A 86 -16.35 -4.48 -3.05
C GLU A 86 -14.98 -5.17 -3.18
N ILE A 87 -13.94 -4.50 -2.69
CA ILE A 87 -12.61 -5.08 -2.54
C ILE A 87 -12.69 -6.16 -1.46
N GLY A 88 -13.13 -7.35 -1.87
CA GLY A 88 -13.19 -8.52 -1.01
C GLY A 88 -11.82 -8.80 -0.40
N ALA A 89 -11.78 -8.83 0.92
CA ALA A 89 -10.61 -9.12 1.74
C ALA A 89 -9.92 -10.41 1.25
N ARG A 90 -8.82 -10.25 0.51
CA ARG A 90 -7.89 -11.35 0.27
C ARG A 90 -7.02 -11.49 1.51
N HIS A 91 -7.40 -12.41 2.39
CA HIS A 91 -6.52 -12.91 3.43
C HIS A 91 -5.28 -13.54 2.77
N HIS A 92 -4.16 -12.81 2.79
CA HIS A 92 -2.85 -13.35 2.49
C HIS A 92 -2.46 -14.35 3.59
N ARG A 93 -2.92 -15.60 3.49
CA ARG A 93 -2.27 -16.68 4.25
C ARG A 93 -0.89 -16.89 3.65
N GLY A 94 0.13 -16.62 4.48
CA GLY A 94 1.54 -16.58 4.11
C GLY A 94 2.00 -17.77 3.27
N GLY A 95 2.30 -17.49 2.01
CA GLY A 95 3.15 -18.32 1.17
C GLY A 95 4.44 -17.56 0.93
N VAL A 96 5.54 -18.00 1.55
CA VAL A 96 6.88 -17.48 1.24
C VAL A 96 7.17 -17.77 -0.23
N VAL A 97 7.20 -16.74 -1.06
CA VAL A 97 7.64 -16.88 -2.46
C VAL A 97 9.16 -17.02 -2.43
N ALA A 98 9.66 -18.23 -2.65
CA ALA A 98 11.09 -18.45 -2.82
C ALA A 98 11.57 -17.71 -4.09
N PRO A 99 12.73 -17.03 -4.05
CA PRO A 99 13.27 -16.39 -5.24
C PRO A 99 13.61 -17.45 -6.30
N ARG A 100 13.14 -17.25 -7.53
CA ARG A 100 13.57 -18.06 -8.68
C ARG A 100 15.07 -17.81 -8.89
N GLY A 101 15.87 -18.86 -8.77
CA GLY A 101 17.31 -18.80 -9.02
C GLY A 101 17.63 -18.29 -10.42
N LEU A 102 18.66 -17.45 -10.51
CA LEU A 102 19.21 -16.91 -11.75
C LEU A 102 19.85 -18.05 -12.57
N PRO A 103 19.63 -18.15 -13.90
CA PRO A 103 20.34 -19.13 -14.71
C PRO A 103 21.84 -18.81 -14.79
N PRO A 104 22.73 -19.82 -14.88
CA PRO A 104 24.16 -19.58 -14.98
C PRO A 104 24.52 -18.88 -16.30
N GLY A 105 25.30 -17.81 -16.21
CA GLY A 105 25.82 -17.09 -17.37
C GLY A 105 26.76 -17.96 -18.19
N SER A 106 26.52 -18.02 -19.51
CA SER A 106 27.43 -18.69 -20.45
C SER A 106 28.77 -17.96 -20.50
N ALA A 107 29.82 -18.60 -20.01
CA ALA A 107 31.20 -18.20 -20.28
C ALA A 107 31.47 -18.41 -21.78
N ARG A 108 31.72 -17.33 -22.51
CA ARG A 108 32.31 -17.40 -23.86
C ARG A 108 33.82 -17.56 -23.70
N GLY A 109 34.35 -18.65 -24.25
CA GLY A 109 35.77 -18.80 -24.59
C GLY A 109 36.06 -18.29 -25.99
#